data_AF-H7EI06-F1
#
_entry.id   AF-H7EI06-F1
#
_cell.length_a   1.000
_cell.length_b   1.000
_cell.length_c   1.000
_cell.angle_alpha   90.00
_cell.angle_beta   90.00
_cell.angle_gamma   90.00
#
_symmetry.space_group_name_H-M   'P 1'
#
loop_
_entity.id
_entity.type
_entity.pdbx_description
1 polymer ?
#
loop_
_entity_poly.entity_id
_entity_poly.type
_entity_poly.pdbx_seq_one_letter_code
_entity_poly.pdbx_strand_id
1 'polypeptide(L)'
;MKGLSKNAKTALALALMLSATAHIHAEKEKIVFRTGMTAGMTVETPYRVIDSFMPLSFIGNGGKCHVTSIRKLDAQEMWCMTLTVESAEQKSAEPVSFDFYIKRGSTIFMRRLLMPMSACEMRVTSVDWNTVTFEIE
;
A
#
# COMPACT_ATOMS: atom_id res chain seq x y z
N MET A 1 -21.89 26.35 -40.62
CA MET A 1 -21.33 25.35 -39.68
C MET A 1 -22.18 24.09 -39.77
N LYS A 2 -21.68 22.99 -40.34
CA LYS A 2 -22.44 21.72 -40.41
C LYS A 2 -22.41 21.06 -39.04
N GLY A 3 -23.57 20.96 -38.38
CA GLY A 3 -23.69 20.28 -37.09
C GLY A 3 -23.39 18.79 -37.22
N LEU A 4 -22.80 18.19 -36.19
CA LEU A 4 -22.59 16.74 -36.15
C LEU A 4 -23.91 15.99 -36.35
N SER A 5 -23.89 14.94 -37.17
CA SER A 5 -25.02 14.04 -37.35
C SER A 5 -25.40 13.39 -36.01
N LYS A 6 -26.68 13.00 -35.84
CA LYS A 6 -27.15 12.35 -34.61
C LYS A 6 -26.27 11.16 -34.21
N ASN A 7 -25.85 10.34 -35.19
CA ASN A 7 -25.00 9.18 -34.95
C ASN A 7 -23.62 9.57 -34.40
N ALA A 8 -23.03 10.66 -34.90
CA ALA A 8 -21.74 11.15 -34.43
C ALA A 8 -21.84 11.78 -33.01
N LYS A 9 -22.97 12.41 -32.69
CA LYS A 9 -23.25 12.90 -31.32
C LYS A 9 -23.41 11.74 -30.33
N THR A 10 -24.13 10.68 -30.72
CA THR A 10 -24.31 9.48 -29.90
C THR A 10 -22.98 8.74 -29.71
N ALA A 11 -22.17 8.60 -30.76
CA ALA A 11 -20.85 7.97 -30.67
C ALA A 11 -19.89 8.75 -29.76
N LEU A 12 -19.89 10.09 -29.85
CA LEU A 12 -19.06 10.94 -28.99
C LEU A 12 -19.51 10.87 -27.51
N ALA A 13 -20.82 10.88 -27.26
CA ALA A 13 -21.35 10.72 -25.91
C ALA A 13 -21.00 9.34 -25.32
N LEU A 14 -21.04 8.28 -26.13
CA LEU A 14 -20.64 6.94 -25.71
C LEU A 14 -19.13 6.86 -25.41
N ALA A 15 -18.29 7.48 -26.25
CA ALA A 15 -16.85 7.53 -26.03
C ALA A 15 -16.48 8.32 -24.75
N LEU A 16 -17.18 9.43 -24.48
CA LEU A 16 -17.02 10.22 -23.26
C LEU A 16 -17.49 9.48 -22.01
N MET A 17 -18.59 8.70 -22.10
CA MET A 17 -19.03 7.86 -20.98
C MET A 17 -18.06 6.71 -20.72
N LEU A 18 -17.51 6.08 -21.77
CA LEU A 18 -16.52 5.01 -21.66
C LEU A 18 -15.18 5.53 -21.10
N SER A 19 -14.74 6.73 -21.47
CA SER A 19 -13.51 7.32 -20.90
C SER A 19 -13.71 7.75 -19.45
N ALA A 20 -14.88 8.30 -19.11
CA ALA A 20 -15.22 8.65 -17.74
C ALA A 20 -15.30 7.42 -16.81
N THR A 21 -15.89 6.31 -17.26
CA THR A 21 -15.91 5.06 -16.47
C THR A 21 -14.54 4.41 -16.38
N ALA A 22 -13.70 4.52 -17.42
CA ALA A 22 -12.31 4.05 -17.38
C ALA A 22 -11.45 4.85 -16.38
N HIS A 23 -11.71 6.15 -16.19
CA HIS A 23 -11.02 6.96 -15.19
C HIS A 23 -11.50 6.68 -13.76
N ILE A 24 -12.77 6.30 -13.58
CA ILE A 24 -13.33 5.94 -12.27
C ILE A 24 -12.84 4.54 -11.81
N HIS A 25 -12.49 3.64 -12.73
CA HIS A 25 -12.03 2.28 -12.41
C HIS A 25 -10.51 2.13 -12.17
N ALA A 26 -9.74 3.22 -12.21
CA ALA A 26 -8.27 3.17 -12.11
C ALA A 26 -7.71 3.96 -10.91
N GLU A 27 -8.51 4.23 -9.88
CA GLU A 27 -7.96 4.73 -8.62
C GLU A 27 -7.17 3.60 -7.95
N LYS A 28 -5.85 3.60 -8.18
CA LYS A 28 -4.93 2.70 -7.49
C LYS A 28 -5.09 2.89 -5.98
N GLU A 29 -5.21 1.77 -5.28
CA GLU A 29 -5.45 1.73 -3.85
C GLU A 29 -4.28 2.39 -3.09
N LYS A 30 -4.57 3.32 -2.18
CA LYS A 30 -3.54 4.02 -1.39
C LYS A 30 -3.51 3.52 0.05
N ILE A 31 -2.31 3.23 0.54
CA ILE A 31 -2.07 2.77 1.90
C ILE A 31 -1.16 3.77 2.60
N VAL A 32 -1.51 4.14 3.82
CA VAL A 32 -0.72 5.08 4.63
C VAL A 32 -0.17 4.33 5.83
N PHE A 33 1.15 4.28 5.95
CA PHE A 33 1.85 3.80 7.14
C PHE A 33 2.33 4.98 7.96
N ARG A 34 2.14 4.92 9.27
CA ARG A 34 2.62 5.92 10.22
C ARG A 34 3.42 5.25 11.33
N THR A 35 4.44 5.92 11.83
CA THR A 35 5.17 5.44 13.01
C THR A 35 4.20 5.16 14.16
N GLY A 36 4.35 4.00 14.81
CA GLY A 36 3.45 3.48 15.83
C GLY A 36 2.24 2.69 15.31
N MET A 37 1.99 2.66 13.99
CA MET A 37 0.93 1.82 13.43
C MET A 37 1.23 0.34 13.63
N THR A 38 0.17 -0.40 13.95
CA THR A 38 0.18 -1.86 14.03
C THR A 38 -0.68 -2.42 12.89
N ALA A 39 -0.11 -3.31 12.11
CA ALA A 39 -0.78 -4.14 11.10
C ALA A 39 -0.51 -5.62 11.42
N GLY A 40 -1.15 -6.57 10.74
CA GLY A 40 -0.83 -8.00 10.93
C GLY A 40 -1.96 -8.87 11.49
N MET A 41 -3.17 -8.31 11.65
CA MET A 41 -4.37 -9.09 11.88
C MET A 41 -5.40 -8.72 10.82
N THR A 42 -5.98 -9.71 10.15
CA THR A 42 -7.21 -9.49 9.38
C THR A 42 -8.28 -9.08 10.39
N VAL A 43 -8.48 -7.77 10.56
CA VAL A 43 -9.58 -7.27 11.38
C VAL A 43 -10.79 -7.22 10.46
N GLU A 44 -11.62 -8.26 10.53
CA GLU A 44 -12.99 -8.19 10.07
C GLU A 44 -13.76 -7.31 11.06
N THR A 45 -13.78 -5.99 10.83
CA THR A 45 -14.86 -5.20 11.40
C THR A 45 -16.07 -5.32 10.47
N PRO A 46 -17.32 -5.30 10.99
CA PRO A 46 -18.53 -5.45 10.16
C PRO A 46 -18.67 -4.43 9.02
N TYR A 47 -17.77 -3.44 8.93
CA TYR A 47 -17.82 -2.36 7.94
C TYR A 47 -16.48 -2.03 7.27
N ARG A 48 -15.37 -2.72 7.60
CA ARG A 48 -14.08 -2.49 6.93
C ARG A 48 -13.09 -3.62 7.14
N VAL A 49 -12.54 -4.13 6.05
CA VAL A 49 -11.31 -4.92 6.03
C VAL A 49 -10.15 -3.93 6.12
N ILE A 50 -9.33 -4.00 7.18
CA ILE A 50 -8.07 -3.27 7.23
C ILE A 50 -7.02 -4.14 6.57
N ASP A 51 -6.48 -3.69 5.44
CA ASP A 51 -5.38 -4.36 4.78
C ASP A 51 -4.17 -4.46 5.70
N SER A 52 -3.88 -5.69 6.10
CA SER A 52 -2.70 -6.00 6.88
C SER A 52 -1.56 -6.42 5.96
N PHE A 53 -0.37 -5.87 6.18
CA PHE A 53 0.82 -6.13 5.40
C PHE A 53 1.94 -6.69 6.27
N MET A 54 2.79 -7.53 5.67
CA MET A 54 4.01 -8.05 6.28
C MET A 54 5.22 -7.95 5.34
N PRO A 55 6.45 -7.83 5.88
CA PRO A 55 7.66 -8.02 5.09
C PRO A 55 7.66 -9.38 4.39
N LEU A 56 7.97 -9.42 3.08
CA LEU A 56 8.04 -10.70 2.35
C LEU A 56 9.09 -11.66 2.91
N SER A 57 10.18 -11.10 3.45
CA SER A 57 11.28 -11.84 4.07
C SER A 57 10.94 -12.41 5.44
N PHE A 58 9.79 -12.04 6.04
CA PHE A 58 9.33 -12.65 7.28
C PHE A 58 8.79 -14.06 7.00
N ILE A 59 9.44 -15.05 7.62
CA ILE A 59 9.07 -16.46 7.58
C ILE A 59 8.52 -16.82 8.95
N GLY A 60 7.20 -16.72 9.11
CA GLY A 60 6.47 -17.06 10.34
C GLY A 60 4.97 -17.01 10.12
N ASN A 61 4.21 -17.75 10.93
CA ASN A 61 2.74 -17.75 10.91
C ASN A 61 2.25 -16.83 12.02
N GLY A 62 1.32 -15.91 11.70
CA GLY A 62 0.64 -15.08 12.70
C GLY A 62 1.57 -14.16 13.50
N GLY A 63 1.60 -12.87 13.16
CA GLY A 63 2.38 -11.89 13.92
C GLY A 63 1.79 -10.50 13.76
N LYS A 64 2.09 -9.62 14.72
CA LYS A 64 1.79 -8.19 14.59
C LYS A 64 3.04 -7.52 14.03
N CYS A 65 2.84 -6.69 13.01
CA CYS A 65 3.85 -5.87 12.38
C CYS A 65 3.64 -4.42 12.84
N HIS A 66 4.70 -3.81 13.36
CA HIS A 66 4.68 -2.45 13.87
C HIS A 66 5.60 -1.58 13.02
N VAL A 67 5.12 -0.41 12.60
CA VAL A 67 6.00 0.62 12.02
C VAL A 67 6.75 1.29 13.17
N THR A 68 7.94 0.80 13.49
CA THR A 68 8.68 1.28 14.67
C THR A 68 9.44 2.57 14.42
N SER A 69 9.85 2.83 13.17
CA SER A 69 10.46 4.11 12.82
C SER A 69 10.25 4.47 11.36
N ILE A 70 10.16 5.77 11.08
CA ILE A 70 10.36 6.36 9.74
C ILE A 70 11.32 7.52 9.96
N ARG A 71 12.53 7.43 9.42
CA ARG A 71 13.56 8.46 9.63
C ARG A 71 14.25 8.82 8.33
N LYS A 72 14.59 10.10 8.19
CA LYS A 72 15.37 10.60 7.06
C LYS A 72 16.80 10.12 7.19
N LEU A 73 17.40 9.70 6.09
CA LEU A 73 18.83 9.45 5.99
C LEU A 73 19.45 10.72 5.39
N ASP A 74 20.48 11.26 6.05
CA ASP A 74 21.04 12.60 5.76
C ASP A 74 21.61 12.76 4.33
N ALA A 75 21.68 11.67 3.56
CA ALA A 75 22.09 11.67 2.17
C ALA A 75 20.92 11.30 1.22
N GLN A 76 20.71 12.12 0.19
CA GLN A 76 19.97 11.77 -1.05
C GLN A 76 18.44 11.65 -0.96
N GLU A 77 17.76 12.40 -0.09
CA GLU A 77 16.29 12.35 0.07
C GLU A 77 15.76 10.94 0.36
N MET A 78 16.64 10.08 0.89
CA MET A 78 16.33 8.73 1.28
C MET A 78 15.78 8.71 2.70
N TRP A 79 14.91 7.76 2.93
CA TRP A 79 14.30 7.47 4.21
C TRP A 79 14.51 6.00 4.50
N CYS A 80 14.50 5.63 5.77
CA CYS A 80 14.27 4.24 6.09
C CYS A 80 13.10 4.09 7.06
N MET A 81 12.20 3.20 6.65
CA MET A 81 11.05 2.75 7.39
C MET A 81 11.39 1.40 8.00
N THR A 82 11.33 1.30 9.32
CA THR A 82 11.55 0.05 10.04
C THR A 82 10.21 -0.56 10.41
N LEU A 83 10.03 -1.82 10.03
CA LEU A 83 8.92 -2.65 10.46
C LEU A 83 9.43 -3.70 11.44
N THR A 84 8.84 -3.79 12.63
CA THR A 84 9.19 -4.81 13.62
C THR A 84 8.04 -5.79 13.74
N VAL A 85 8.35 -7.08 13.59
CA VAL A 85 7.37 -8.16 13.67
C VAL A 85 7.56 -8.91 14.97
N GLU A 86 6.48 -9.01 15.74
CA GLU A 86 6.40 -9.85 16.94
C GLU A 86 5.74 -11.19 16.56
N SER A 87 6.45 -12.30 16.77
CA SER A 87 5.91 -13.64 16.51
C SER A 87 4.88 -14.02 17.58
N ALA A 88 3.65 -14.37 17.16
CA ALA A 88 2.63 -14.84 18.10
C ALA A 88 2.94 -16.23 18.68
N GLU A 89 3.69 -17.04 17.93
CA GLU A 89 3.99 -18.44 18.29
C GLU A 89 5.14 -18.57 19.30
N GLN A 90 5.98 -17.54 19.45
CA GLN A 90 7.13 -17.56 20.35
C GLN A 90 7.18 -16.29 21.21
N LYS A 91 6.48 -16.32 22.35
CA LYS A 91 6.52 -15.24 23.36
C LYS A 91 7.92 -14.89 23.90
N SER A 92 8.92 -15.75 23.66
CA SER A 92 10.31 -15.55 24.06
C SER A 92 11.25 -15.25 22.89
N ALA A 93 10.75 -15.17 21.66
CA ALA A 93 11.59 -14.81 20.51
C ALA A 93 11.77 -13.29 20.47
N GLU A 94 13.00 -12.86 20.23
CA GLU A 94 13.28 -11.44 20.03
C GLU A 94 12.49 -10.91 18.82
N PRO A 95 11.91 -9.71 18.90
CA PRO A 95 11.24 -9.10 17.77
C PRO A 95 12.19 -8.95 16.57
N VAL A 96 11.71 -9.29 15.38
CA VAL A 96 12.52 -9.21 14.15
C VAL A 96 12.23 -7.89 13.45
N SER A 97 13.26 -7.10 13.17
CA SER A 97 13.13 -5.81 12.49
C SER A 97 13.56 -5.88 11.03
N PHE A 98 12.83 -5.14 10.18
CA PHE A 98 13.01 -5.09 8.73
C PHE A 98 13.12 -3.63 8.31
N ASP A 99 14.27 -3.26 7.75
CA ASP A 99 14.52 -1.90 7.25
C ASP A 99 14.23 -1.80 5.75
N PHE A 100 13.35 -0.88 5.40
CA PHE A 100 13.04 -0.52 4.03
C PHE A 100 13.65 0.83 3.71
N TYR A 101 14.67 0.84 2.86
CA TYR A 101 15.30 2.05 2.35
C TYR A 101 14.50 2.56 1.15
N ILE A 102 13.84 3.70 1.32
CA ILE A 102 12.83 4.20 0.39
C ILE A 102 13.02 5.68 0.09
N LYS A 103 12.56 6.08 -1.09
CA LYS A 103 12.31 7.47 -1.47
C LYS A 103 11.04 7.52 -2.31
N ARG A 104 10.56 8.73 -2.63
CA ARG A 104 9.42 8.87 -3.56
C ARG A 104 9.74 8.19 -4.90
N GLY A 105 8.81 7.36 -5.37
CA GLY A 105 8.94 6.55 -6.57
C GLY A 105 9.62 5.19 -6.37
N SER A 106 10.17 4.89 -5.18
CA SER A 106 10.65 3.55 -4.87
C SER A 106 9.50 2.55 -4.86
N THR A 107 9.78 1.33 -5.31
CA THR A 107 8.88 0.18 -5.17
C THR A 107 9.39 -0.72 -4.07
N ILE A 108 8.49 -1.17 -3.21
CA ILE A 108 8.75 -2.25 -2.25
C ILE A 108 7.76 -3.39 -2.48
N PHE A 109 8.13 -4.58 -2.03
CA PHE A 109 7.27 -5.74 -2.08
C PHE A 109 6.92 -6.19 -0.66
N MET A 110 5.62 -6.33 -0.40
CA MET A 110 5.10 -6.78 0.89
C MET A 110 4.13 -7.94 0.67
N ARG A 111 3.91 -8.77 1.70
CA ARG A 111 2.84 -9.76 1.70
C ARG A 111 1.55 -9.07 2.14
N ARG A 112 0.49 -9.13 1.33
CA ARG A 112 -0.87 -8.74 1.74
C ARG A 112 -1.51 -9.91 2.49
N LEU A 113 -2.05 -9.67 3.67
CA LEU A 113 -2.68 -10.66 4.53
C LEU A 113 -4.19 -10.75 4.30
N LEU A 114 -4.61 -10.68 3.04
CA LEU A 114 -5.94 -11.05 2.58
C LEU A 114 -5.84 -12.40 1.87
N MET A 115 -6.87 -13.23 1.95
CA MET A 115 -6.90 -14.49 1.21
C MET A 115 -7.24 -14.22 -0.28
N PRO A 116 -6.47 -14.75 -1.24
CA PRO A 116 -5.23 -15.51 -1.08
C PRO A 116 -4.05 -14.60 -0.71
N MET A 117 -3.25 -15.04 0.28
CA MET A 117 -2.06 -14.28 0.68
C MET A 117 -1.06 -14.22 -0.48
N SER A 118 -0.79 -13.02 -0.97
CA SER A 118 0.05 -12.79 -2.14
C SER A 118 1.10 -11.70 -1.89
N ALA A 119 2.15 -11.73 -2.71
CA ALA A 119 3.03 -10.59 -2.81
C ALA A 119 2.27 -9.43 -3.46
N CYS A 120 2.44 -8.25 -2.88
CA CYS A 120 1.85 -7.00 -3.30
C CYS A 120 2.98 -6.03 -3.62
N GLU A 121 2.95 -5.48 -4.83
CA GLU A 121 3.85 -4.42 -5.24
C GLU A 121 3.28 -3.08 -4.73
N MET A 122 4.12 -2.30 -4.06
CA MET A 122 3.73 -1.05 -3.43
C MET A 122 4.70 0.05 -3.81
N ARG A 123 4.21 1.08 -4.51
CA ARG A 123 4.99 2.23 -4.93
C ARG A 123 4.87 3.37 -3.94
N VAL A 124 5.99 3.91 -3.47
CA VAL A 124 6.05 5.04 -2.55
C VAL A 124 5.62 6.32 -3.28
N THR A 125 4.50 6.89 -2.89
CA THR A 125 3.99 8.15 -3.47
C THR A 125 4.40 9.37 -2.66
N SER A 126 4.56 9.23 -1.34
CA SER A 126 5.08 10.26 -0.44
C SER A 126 5.79 9.64 0.77
N VAL A 127 6.76 10.35 1.32
CA VAL A 127 7.41 10.00 2.60
C VAL A 127 7.82 11.26 3.35
N ASP A 128 7.55 11.29 4.65
CA ASP A 128 7.93 12.34 5.59
C ASP A 128 8.37 11.74 6.95
N TRP A 129 8.56 12.59 7.96
CA TRP A 129 9.14 12.25 9.25
C TRP A 129 8.35 11.25 10.11
N ASN A 130 7.11 10.94 9.74
CA ASN A 130 6.32 9.95 10.47
C ASN A 130 5.35 9.16 9.59
N THR A 131 5.27 9.45 8.30
CA THR A 131 4.29 8.89 7.40
C THR A 131 4.93 8.47 6.08
N VAL A 132 4.55 7.29 5.59
CA VAL A 132 4.82 6.83 4.23
C VAL A 132 3.48 6.50 3.56
N THR A 133 3.26 7.04 2.36
CA THR A 133 2.10 6.68 1.54
C THR A 133 2.56 5.81 0.39
N PHE A 134 1.87 4.69 0.22
CA PHE A 134 2.04 3.76 -0.87
C PHE A 134 0.82 3.76 -1.77
N GLU A 135 1.03 3.35 -3.00
CA GLU A 135 0.01 3.04 -3.98
C GLU A 135 0.24 1.60 -4.45
N ILE A 136 -0.81 0.77 -4.40
CA ILE A 136 -0.75 -0.62 -4.87
C ILE A 136 -0.75 -0.61 -6.40
N GLU A 137 0.17 -1.37 -7.00
CA GLU A 137 0.25 -1.56 -8.46
C GLU A 137 -0.49 -2.81 -8.96
#